data_AF-A0A1N7BA37-F1
#
_entry.id   AF-A0A1N7BA37-F1
#
_cell.length_a   1.000
_cell.length_b   1.000
_cell.length_c   1.000
_cell.angle_alpha   90.00
_cell.angle_beta   90.00
_cell.angle_gamma   90.00
#
_symmetry.space_group_name_H-M   'P 1'
#
loop_
_entity.id
_entity.type
_entity.pdbx_description
1 polymer ?
#
loop_
_entity_poly.entity_id
_entity_poly.type
_entity_poly.pdbx_seq_one_letter_code
_entity_poly.pdbx_strand_id
1 'polypeptide(L)'
;MNEANAYTTDTMHRVSVKEGISINALVASYYNSLSFAFAEVSGRSHGGGVLELMPNEAENILLPYSVQNENLLQNIDNMMRAGQNIEQILEFTNQIILRDSYNLTDHEINIANSIWRKLKNRRLSRN
;
A
#
# COMPACT_ATOMS: atom_id res chain seq x y z
N MET A 1 12.95 -3.79 4.34
CA MET A 1 12.96 -4.02 5.80
C MET A 1 14.24 -3.47 6.38
N ASN A 2 14.32 -3.22 7.70
CA ASN A 2 15.52 -2.68 8.31
C ASN A 2 16.54 -3.78 8.65
N GLU A 3 17.04 -4.48 7.63
CA GLU A 3 18.04 -5.54 7.78
C GLU A 3 19.39 -4.99 8.28
N ALA A 4 19.67 -3.72 7.98
CA ALA A 4 20.88 -3.02 8.39
C ALA A 4 20.86 -2.56 9.86
N ASN A 5 19.76 -2.79 10.60
CA ASN A 5 19.55 -2.26 11.96
C ASN A 5 19.82 -0.74 12.06
N ALA A 6 19.47 0.01 11.02
CA ALA A 6 19.68 1.44 10.94
C ALA A 6 18.77 2.19 11.94
N TYR A 7 19.28 3.32 12.45
CA TYR A 7 18.49 4.22 13.28
C TYR A 7 17.45 4.98 12.44
N THR A 8 16.26 5.16 12.98
CA THR A 8 15.17 5.94 12.35
C THR A 8 15.03 7.29 13.03
N THR A 9 14.82 8.35 12.25
CA THR A 9 14.42 9.67 12.74
C THR A 9 12.92 9.71 13.10
N ASP A 10 12.44 10.85 13.59
CA ASP A 10 11.03 11.12 13.93
C ASP A 10 10.08 11.18 12.72
N THR A 11 10.63 11.18 11.49
CA THR A 11 9.88 11.19 10.23
C THR A 11 9.39 9.81 9.76
N MET A 12 9.78 8.73 10.44
CA MET A 12 9.35 7.36 10.11
C MET A 12 8.74 6.67 11.32
N HIS A 13 7.55 6.12 11.15
CA HIS A 13 6.97 5.22 12.14
C HIS A 13 7.53 3.80 11.98
N ARG A 14 7.84 3.16 13.11
CA ARG A 14 8.28 1.77 13.15
C ARG A 14 7.08 0.85 13.31
N VAL A 15 6.99 -0.15 12.45
CA VAL A 15 5.97 -1.20 12.52
C VAL A 15 6.63 -2.48 13.02
N SER A 16 6.02 -3.10 14.03
CA SER A 16 6.39 -4.43 14.51
C SER A 16 5.23 -5.37 14.26
N VAL A 17 5.52 -6.57 13.78
CA VAL A 17 4.49 -7.60 13.53
C VAL A 17 4.37 -8.54 14.72
N LYS A 18 3.16 -9.05 14.94
CA LYS A 18 2.92 -10.10 15.94
C LYS A 18 3.59 -11.41 15.49
N GLU A 19 3.86 -12.29 16.46
CA GLU A 19 4.37 -13.62 16.18
C GLU A 19 3.43 -14.38 15.22
N GLY A 20 4.02 -15.13 14.28
CA GLY A 20 3.28 -15.87 13.24
C GLY A 20 2.84 -15.03 12.02
N ILE A 21 3.08 -13.72 12.01
CA ILE A 21 2.82 -12.87 10.84
C ILE A 21 4.09 -12.71 10.01
N SER A 22 4.02 -13.07 8.72
CA SER A 22 5.10 -12.83 7.77
C SER A 22 5.13 -11.33 7.43
N ILE A 23 6.23 -10.67 7.81
CA ILE A 23 6.44 -9.26 7.47
C ILE A 23 6.54 -9.06 5.95
N ASN A 24 7.03 -10.06 5.20
CA ASN A 24 7.10 -10.01 3.74
C ASN A 24 5.69 -10.01 3.14
N ALA A 25 4.85 -10.92 3.61
CA ALA A 25 3.43 -10.96 3.24
C ALA A 25 2.74 -9.66 3.61
N LEU A 26 2.97 -9.11 4.81
CA LEU A 26 2.36 -7.84 5.23
C LEU A 26 2.71 -6.70 4.27
N VAL A 27 4.00 -6.53 3.96
CA VAL A 27 4.47 -5.47 3.05
C VAL A 27 3.86 -5.65 1.66
N ALA A 28 3.92 -6.85 1.09
CA ALA A 28 3.36 -7.12 -0.23
C ALA A 28 1.83 -6.90 -0.27
N SER A 29 1.12 -7.30 0.79
CA SER A 29 -0.33 -7.14 0.91
C SER A 29 -0.77 -5.68 0.92
N TYR A 30 0.11 -4.73 1.29
CA TYR A 30 -0.20 -3.31 1.30
C TYR A 30 -0.27 -2.69 -0.11
N TYR A 31 0.41 -3.28 -1.09
CA TYR A 31 0.44 -2.78 -2.47
C TYR A 31 -0.76 -3.30 -3.25
N ASN A 32 -1.90 -2.64 -3.09
CA ASN A 32 -3.10 -2.84 -3.89
C ASN A 32 -3.97 -1.56 -3.84
N SER A 33 -4.91 -1.43 -4.77
CA SER A 33 -5.73 -0.21 -4.90
C SER A 33 -6.65 0.02 -3.71
N LEU A 34 -7.13 -1.03 -3.04
CA LEU A 34 -8.00 -0.95 -1.88
C LEU A 34 -7.25 -0.35 -0.69
N SER A 35 -6.10 -0.92 -0.33
CA SER A 35 -5.25 -0.38 0.74
C SER A 35 -4.77 1.04 0.45
N PHE A 36 -4.44 1.36 -0.81
CA PHE A 36 -4.06 2.71 -1.21
C PHE A 36 -5.23 3.71 -1.12
N ALA A 37 -6.45 3.29 -1.45
CA ALA A 37 -7.62 4.12 -1.25
C ALA A 37 -7.87 4.41 0.24
N PHE A 38 -7.74 3.41 1.11
CA PHE A 38 -7.82 3.59 2.55
C PHE A 38 -6.74 4.54 3.08
N ALA A 39 -5.50 4.42 2.60
CA ALA A 39 -4.41 5.32 2.98
C ALA A 39 -4.74 6.80 2.65
N GLU A 40 -5.32 7.07 1.49
CA GLU A 40 -5.72 8.43 1.09
C GLU A 40 -6.96 8.96 1.87
N VAL A 41 -7.82 8.06 2.36
CA VAL A 41 -8.98 8.43 3.20
C VAL A 41 -8.56 8.71 4.64
N SER A 42 -7.70 7.87 5.20
CA SER A 42 -7.28 7.94 6.60
C SER A 42 -6.13 8.92 6.83
N GLY A 43 -5.30 9.18 5.82
CA GLY A 43 -4.13 10.03 5.94
C GLY A 43 -4.44 11.53 5.88
N ARG A 44 -3.53 12.31 6.47
CA ARG A 44 -3.57 13.77 6.47
C ARG A 44 -2.83 14.31 5.27
N SER A 45 -3.49 15.19 4.53
CA SER A 45 -2.85 15.90 3.43
C SER A 45 -2.34 17.24 3.90
N HIS A 46 -1.05 17.49 3.63
CA HIS A 46 -0.38 18.75 3.90
C HIS A 46 -0.12 19.51 2.58
N GLY A 47 0.26 20.79 2.69
CA GLY A 47 0.66 21.60 1.53
C GLY A 47 1.82 20.97 0.76
N GLY A 48 1.87 21.17 -0.55
CA GLY A 48 2.87 20.51 -1.43
C GLY A 48 2.55 19.05 -1.76
N GLY A 49 1.32 18.61 -1.46
CA GLY A 49 0.84 17.29 -1.83
C GLY A 49 1.36 16.14 -0.97
N VAL A 50 1.94 16.40 0.21
CA VAL A 50 2.39 15.33 1.12
C VAL A 50 1.19 14.59 1.73
N LEU A 51 1.28 13.26 1.78
CA LEU A 51 0.38 12.41 2.55
C LEU A 51 1.13 11.95 3.80
N GLU A 52 0.63 12.34 4.96
CA GLU A 52 1.13 11.91 6.25
C GLU A 52 0.17 10.89 6.87
N LEU A 53 0.72 9.82 7.45
CA LEU A 53 -0.04 8.80 8.17
C LEU A 53 0.53 8.67 9.57
N MET A 54 -0.28 9.03 10.56
CA MET A 54 0.01 8.75 11.96
C MET A 54 -0.22 7.27 12.29
N PRO A 55 0.36 6.72 13.37
CA PRO A 55 0.21 5.30 13.70
C PRO A 55 -1.25 4.86 13.78
N ASN A 56 -2.10 5.63 14.48
CA ASN A 56 -3.53 5.34 14.58
C ASN A 56 -4.25 5.37 13.21
N GLU A 57 -3.79 6.17 12.25
CA GLU A 57 -4.37 6.23 10.91
C GLU A 57 -3.93 5.03 10.07
N ALA A 58 -2.66 4.65 10.17
CA ALA A 58 -2.11 3.47 9.53
C ALA A 58 -2.79 2.18 10.03
N GLU A 59 -3.15 2.09 11.31
CA GLU A 59 -3.89 0.96 11.88
C GLU A 59 -5.31 0.80 11.29
N ASN A 60 -5.89 1.85 10.74
CA ASN A 60 -7.21 1.82 10.11
C ASN A 60 -7.17 1.41 8.62
N ILE A 61 -5.97 1.22 8.05
CA ILE A 61 -5.85 0.83 6.64
C ILE A 61 -6.24 -0.63 6.49
N LEU A 62 -7.27 -0.89 5.69
CA LEU A 62 -7.65 -2.25 5.33
C LEU A 62 -6.54 -2.88 4.49
N LEU A 63 -6.06 -4.03 4.93
CA LEU A 63 -4.97 -4.76 4.29
C LEU A 63 -5.41 -6.22 4.03
N PRO A 64 -5.54 -6.65 2.76
CA PRO A 64 -5.91 -8.01 2.39
C PRO A 64 -4.75 -8.99 2.61
N TYR A 65 -4.45 -9.25 3.89
CA TYR A 65 -3.32 -10.09 4.30
C TYR A 65 -3.52 -11.55 3.91
N SER A 66 -2.52 -12.09 3.22
CA SER A 66 -2.35 -13.52 3.04
C SER A 66 -0.86 -13.87 3.12
N VAL A 67 -0.52 -14.98 3.77
CA VAL A 67 0.87 -15.47 3.81
C VAL A 67 1.41 -15.68 2.40
N GLN A 68 0.57 -16.11 1.45
CA GLN A 68 0.98 -16.33 0.06
C GLN A 68 1.44 -15.05 -0.65
N ASN A 69 1.05 -13.86 -0.15
CA ASN A 69 1.44 -12.58 -0.74
C ASN A 69 2.95 -12.33 -0.62
N GLU A 70 3.68 -13.03 0.26
CA GLU A 70 5.14 -12.90 0.37
C GLU A 70 5.85 -13.21 -0.95
N ASN A 71 5.27 -14.10 -1.77
CA ASN A 71 5.79 -14.45 -3.09
C ASN A 71 5.75 -13.28 -4.10
N LEU A 72 4.95 -12.24 -3.81
CA LEU A 72 4.84 -11.05 -4.66
C LEU A 72 5.92 -10.01 -4.35
N LEU A 73 6.51 -10.06 -3.14
CA LEU A 73 7.38 -8.99 -2.66
C LEU A 73 8.58 -8.76 -3.59
N GLN A 74 9.25 -9.83 -4.03
CA GLN A 74 10.40 -9.72 -4.93
C GLN A 74 10.01 -9.13 -6.29
N ASN A 75 8.83 -9.49 -6.82
CA ASN A 75 8.35 -8.92 -8.08
C ASN A 75 8.04 -7.44 -7.93
N ILE A 76 7.36 -7.05 -6.85
CA ILE A 76 7.05 -5.65 -6.52
C ILE A 76 8.34 -4.83 -6.39
N ASP A 77 9.35 -5.33 -5.65
CA ASP A 77 10.66 -4.67 -5.50
C ASP A 77 11.37 -4.52 -6.85
N ASN A 78 11.40 -5.57 -7.67
CA ASN A 78 11.99 -5.53 -9.00
C ASN A 78 11.29 -4.51 -9.92
N MET A 79 9.96 -4.48 -9.94
CA MET A 79 9.17 -3.52 -10.71
C MET A 79 9.45 -2.07 -10.28
N MET A 80 9.50 -1.82 -8.96
CA MET A 80 9.85 -0.50 -8.41
C MET A 80 11.27 -0.08 -8.80
N ARG A 81 12.26 -0.97 -8.68
CA ARG A 81 13.66 -0.67 -9.05
C ARG A 81 13.85 -0.47 -10.55
N ALA A 82 13.03 -1.12 -11.37
CA ALA A 82 12.99 -0.91 -12.82
C ALA A 82 12.31 0.41 -13.22
N GLY A 83 11.80 1.19 -12.26
CA GLY A 83 11.14 2.48 -12.52
C GLY A 83 9.75 2.32 -13.13
N GLN A 84 9.09 1.17 -12.95
CA GLN A 84 7.72 0.99 -13.44
C GLN A 84 6.73 1.92 -12.74
N ASN A 85 5.67 2.28 -13.46
CA ASN A 85 4.64 3.14 -12.92
C ASN A 85 3.89 2.42 -11.78
N ILE A 86 3.62 3.12 -10.67
CA ILE A 86 2.87 2.57 -9.55
C ILE A 86 1.49 2.01 -9.98
N GLU A 87 0.83 2.60 -10.97
CA GLU A 87 -0.43 2.09 -11.52
C GLU A 87 -0.27 0.68 -12.12
N GLN A 88 0.86 0.37 -12.77
CA GLN A 88 1.15 -0.96 -13.31
C GLN A 88 1.42 -1.99 -12.20
N ILE A 89 2.13 -1.57 -11.15
CA ILE A 89 2.36 -2.41 -9.96
C ILE A 89 1.02 -2.75 -9.29
N LEU A 90 0.13 -1.75 -9.16
CA LEU A 90 -1.20 -1.95 -8.59
C LEU A 90 -2.08 -2.82 -9.50
N GLU A 91 -2.02 -2.68 -10.82
CA GLU A 91 -2.76 -3.56 -11.73
C GLU A 91 -2.35 -5.03 -11.56
N PHE A 92 -1.04 -5.30 -11.57
CA PHE A 92 -0.48 -6.64 -11.33
C PHE A 92 -0.90 -7.22 -9.98
N THR A 93 -0.77 -6.44 -8.91
CA THR A 93 -1.09 -6.90 -7.55
C THR A 93 -2.59 -6.99 -7.28
N ASN A 94 -3.43 -6.12 -7.86
CA ASN A 94 -4.88 -6.19 -7.74
C ASN A 94 -5.42 -7.49 -8.33
N GLN A 95 -4.88 -7.92 -9.47
CA GLN A 95 -5.26 -9.19 -10.07
C GLN A 95 -5.04 -10.34 -9.08
N ILE A 96 -3.86 -10.43 -8.47
CA ILE A 96 -3.51 -11.57 -7.61
C ILE A 96 -4.16 -11.47 -6.23
N ILE A 97 -4.04 -10.30 -5.60
CA ILE A 97 -4.46 -10.08 -4.21
C ILE A 97 -5.98 -9.88 -4.15
N LEU A 98 -6.54 -8.95 -4.92
CA LEU A 98 -7.95 -8.58 -4.78
C LEU A 98 -8.87 -9.52 -5.55
N ARG A 99 -8.53 -9.84 -6.80
CA ARG A 99 -9.37 -10.69 -7.65
C ARG A 99 -9.18 -12.16 -7.33
N ASP A 100 -7.97 -12.69 -7.48
CA ASP A 100 -7.75 -14.14 -7.40
C ASP A 100 -7.84 -14.65 -5.95
N SER A 101 -7.38 -13.88 -4.95
CA SER A 101 -7.38 -14.31 -3.56
C SER A 101 -8.63 -13.91 -2.78
N TYR A 102 -9.15 -12.70 -3.01
CA TYR A 102 -10.32 -12.16 -2.28
C TYR A 102 -11.62 -12.19 -3.08
N ASN A 103 -11.59 -12.68 -4.33
CA ASN A 103 -12.76 -12.80 -5.22
C ASN A 103 -13.51 -11.48 -5.46
N LEU A 104 -12.82 -10.34 -5.39
CA LEU A 104 -13.41 -9.07 -5.79
C LEU A 104 -13.60 -9.02 -7.30
N THR A 105 -14.73 -8.45 -7.71
CA THR A 105 -15.05 -8.23 -9.11
C THR A 105 -14.19 -7.09 -9.69
N ASP A 106 -14.04 -7.04 -11.02
CA ASP A 106 -13.41 -5.90 -11.69
C ASP A 106 -14.09 -4.59 -11.34
N HIS A 107 -15.41 -4.61 -11.12
CA HIS A 107 -16.16 -3.42 -10.75
C HIS A 107 -15.70 -2.89 -9.38
N GLU A 108 -15.60 -3.75 -8.37
CA GLU A 108 -15.16 -3.38 -7.03
C GLU A 108 -13.71 -2.91 -7.00
N ILE A 109 -12.82 -3.60 -7.73
CA ILE A 109 -11.41 -3.20 -7.87
C ILE A 109 -11.32 -1.83 -8.56
N ASN A 110 -12.12 -1.59 -9.59
CA ASN A 110 -12.17 -0.30 -10.27
C ASN A 110 -12.72 0.82 -9.41
N ILE A 111 -13.67 0.54 -8.51
CA ILE A 111 -14.12 1.52 -7.51
C ILE A 111 -12.95 1.92 -6.60
N ALA A 112 -12.24 0.96 -6.02
CA ALA A 112 -11.09 1.22 -5.16
C ALA A 112 -10.00 2.03 -5.89
N ASN A 113 -9.65 1.62 -7.11
CA ASN A 113 -8.68 2.32 -7.95
C ASN A 113 -9.14 3.76 -8.26
N SER A 114 -10.41 3.96 -8.58
CA SER A 114 -10.98 5.28 -8.88
C SER A 114 -10.96 6.21 -7.66
N ILE A 115 -11.28 5.68 -6.47
CA ILE A 115 -11.21 6.43 -5.21
C ILE A 115 -9.77 6.87 -4.96
N TRP A 116 -8.81 5.94 -5.00
CA TRP A 116 -7.40 6.25 -4.82
C TRP A 116 -6.92 7.33 -5.80
N ARG A 117 -7.17 7.16 -7.10
CA ARG A 117 -6.75 8.15 -8.13
C ARG A 117 -7.37 9.52 -7.87
N LYS A 118 -8.66 9.57 -7.54
CA LYS A 118 -9.36 10.83 -7.25
C LYS A 118 -8.75 11.55 -6.04
N LEU A 119 -8.50 10.83 -4.95
CA LEU A 119 -7.97 11.42 -3.72
C LEU A 119 -6.50 11.82 -3.86
N LYS A 120 -5.68 10.97 -4.46
CA LYS A 120 -4.29 11.26 -4.83
C LYS A 120 -4.20 12.52 -5.67
N ASN A 121 -5.00 12.63 -6.74
CA ASN A 121 -4.97 13.80 -7.63
C ASN A 121 -5.39 15.08 -6.89
N ARG A 122 -6.42 14.99 -6.04
CA ARG A 122 -6.85 16.12 -5.18
C ARG A 122 -5.76 16.55 -4.21
N ARG A 123 -5.00 15.60 -3.64
CA ARG A 123 -3.87 15.90 -2.76
C ARG A 123 -2.74 16.56 -3.53
N LEU A 124 -2.35 16.02 -4.68
CA LEU A 124 -1.28 16.56 -5.51
C LEU A 124 -1.61 17.93 -6.14
N SER A 125 -2.90 18.27 -6.28
CA SER A 125 -3.32 19.58 -6.78
C SER A 125 -3.32 20.69 -5.72
N ARG A 126 -2.99 20.39 -4.45
CA ARG A 126 -2.83 21.38 -3.37
C ARG A 126 -1.42 21.98 -3.44
N ASN A 127 -1.20 22.77 -4.49
CA ASN A 127 -0.07 23.69 -4.63
C ASN A 127 -0.42 25.04 -4.02
#